data_AF-A0A2W1A5K4-F1
#
_entry.id   AF-A0A2W1A5K4-F1
#
_cell.length_a   1.000
_cell.length_b   1.000
_cell.length_c   1.000
_cell.angle_alpha   90.00
_cell.angle_beta   90.00
_cell.angle_gamma   90.00
#
_symmetry.space_group_name_H-M   'P 1'
#
loop_
_entity.id
_entity.type
_entity.pdbx_description
1 polymer ?
#
loop_
_entity_poly.entity_id
_entity_poly.type
_entity_poly.pdbx_seq_one_letter_code
_entity_poly.pdbx_strand_id
1 'polypeptide(L)'
;MTTEPALWRALNLDEANPPVVAIVGGGGKTALLYRLGSEAAALQRAAILAGTTRFTTRSIPGLETTMIAASDDTIIDAARAALSSSRPLVLHSGDGTKGRLQPISSEVADELAGLPGLGLLALEADGSKMLPFKAPAEHEPVIPISTTHVVAVVGLRALGAPLDDEHVHRPERVRAIVGPEERCTVEVIARLLADEHGGRSHVGDRDYTVLVNQADIDPAAAHELAEAIRSAGVTRVVVASLRDQEQPVLEVLGS
;
A
#
# COMPACT_ATOMS: atom_id res chain seq x y z
N MET A 1 -4.54 26.90 -9.11
CA MET A 1 -3.58 26.00 -9.78
C MET A 1 -3.84 24.62 -9.21
N THR A 2 -4.29 23.67 -10.02
CA THR A 2 -4.40 22.27 -9.58
C THR A 2 -2.98 21.76 -9.40
N THR A 3 -2.52 21.68 -8.15
CA THR A 3 -1.29 20.97 -7.82
C THR A 3 -1.43 19.54 -8.32
N GLU A 4 -0.46 19.08 -9.11
CA GLU A 4 -0.37 17.68 -9.51
C GLU A 4 -0.50 16.76 -8.28
N PRO A 5 -1.08 15.56 -8.42
CA PRO A 5 -1.28 14.69 -7.27
C PRO A 5 0.06 14.28 -6.66
N ALA A 6 0.19 14.58 -5.37
CA ALA A 6 1.47 14.49 -4.68
C ALA A 6 1.94 13.05 -4.51
N LEU A 7 1.05 12.09 -4.20
CA LEU A 7 1.44 10.69 -4.01
C LEU A 7 1.72 10.00 -5.34
N TRP A 8 0.94 10.29 -6.39
CA TRP A 8 1.18 9.75 -7.74
C TRP A 8 2.62 10.00 -8.19
N ARG A 9 3.06 11.26 -8.08
CA ARG A 9 4.43 11.66 -8.40
C ARG A 9 5.44 11.14 -7.38
N ALA A 10 5.12 11.19 -6.09
CA ALA A 10 6.03 10.70 -5.04
C ALA A 10 6.27 9.19 -5.12
N LEU A 11 5.38 8.42 -5.72
CA LEU A 11 5.54 6.97 -5.96
C LEU A 11 6.02 6.64 -7.37
N ASN A 12 6.29 7.64 -8.21
CA ASN A 12 6.80 7.49 -9.58
C ASN A 12 5.88 6.68 -10.52
N LEU A 13 4.56 6.78 -10.34
CA LEU A 13 3.60 5.91 -11.02
C LEU A 13 3.49 6.13 -12.55
N ASP A 14 4.14 7.16 -13.09
CA ASP A 14 4.18 7.42 -14.53
C ASP A 14 5.19 6.56 -15.30
N GLU A 15 6.09 5.83 -14.62
CA GLU A 15 7.05 4.90 -15.25
C GLU A 15 6.40 3.60 -15.76
N ALA A 16 5.11 3.39 -15.46
CA ALA A 16 4.34 2.25 -15.93
C ALA A 16 3.00 2.70 -16.53
N ASN A 17 2.48 1.93 -17.49
CA ASN A 17 1.18 2.20 -18.08
C ASN A 17 0.41 0.89 -18.39
N PRO A 18 -0.61 0.53 -17.59
CA PRO A 18 -0.98 1.16 -16.33
C PRO A 18 0.02 0.86 -15.20
N PRO A 19 0.16 1.73 -14.19
CA PRO A 19 0.75 1.33 -12.93
C PRO A 19 -0.13 0.31 -12.21
N VAL A 20 0.50 -0.79 -11.80
CA VAL A 20 -0.05 -1.81 -10.90
C VAL A 20 0.70 -1.75 -9.57
N VAL A 21 0.00 -1.34 -8.51
CA VAL A 21 0.58 -1.01 -7.20
C VAL A 21 0.15 -2.03 -6.16
N ALA A 22 1.09 -2.82 -5.63
CA ALA A 22 0.86 -3.67 -4.47
C ALA A 22 1.27 -2.94 -3.18
N ILE A 23 0.30 -2.73 -2.29
CA ILE A 23 0.48 -2.04 -1.02
C ILE A 23 0.62 -3.09 0.08
N VAL A 24 1.76 -3.06 0.78
CA VAL A 24 2.17 -4.04 1.79
C VAL A 24 2.53 -3.35 3.12
N GLY A 25 2.75 -4.12 4.18
CA GLY A 25 3.17 -3.59 5.48
C GLY A 25 2.02 -3.23 6.43
N GLY A 26 2.14 -2.11 7.16
CA GLY A 26 1.23 -1.69 8.23
C GLY A 26 1.04 -0.17 8.30
N GLY A 27 0.05 0.30 9.05
CA GLY A 27 -0.04 1.73 9.37
C GLY A 27 -0.52 2.66 8.26
N GLY A 28 -1.43 2.22 7.39
CA GLY A 28 -2.07 3.13 6.42
C GLY A 28 -2.44 2.54 5.06
N LYS A 29 -2.25 1.24 4.84
CA LYS A 29 -2.45 0.61 3.53
C LYS A 29 -3.79 0.93 2.86
N THR A 30 -4.91 0.68 3.55
CA THR A 30 -6.23 1.03 3.02
C THR A 30 -6.37 2.54 2.79
N ALA A 31 -5.75 3.39 3.63
CA ALA A 31 -5.79 4.83 3.38
C ALA A 31 -5.04 5.21 2.10
N LEU A 32 -3.88 4.59 1.86
CA LEU A 32 -3.11 4.78 0.63
C LEU A 32 -3.89 4.28 -0.58
N LEU A 33 -4.48 3.08 -0.51
CA LEU A 33 -5.30 2.48 -1.57
C LEU A 33 -6.36 3.47 -2.09
N TYR A 34 -7.19 3.99 -1.18
CA TYR A 34 -8.25 4.94 -1.56
C TYR A 34 -7.72 6.32 -1.95
N ARG A 35 -6.57 6.75 -1.40
CA ARG A 35 -5.94 8.00 -1.79
C ARG A 35 -5.40 7.94 -3.22
N LEU A 36 -4.78 6.83 -3.61
CA LEU A 36 -4.36 6.62 -5.00
C LEU A 36 -5.55 6.59 -5.96
N GLY A 37 -6.67 5.98 -5.57
CA GLY A 37 -7.91 6.06 -6.33
C GLY A 37 -8.42 7.50 -6.50
N SER A 38 -8.36 8.31 -5.45
CA SER A 38 -8.71 9.75 -5.51
C SER A 38 -7.81 10.52 -6.47
N GLU A 39 -6.50 10.31 -6.39
CA GLU A 39 -5.53 10.98 -7.25
C GLU A 39 -5.65 10.54 -8.71
N ALA A 40 -5.92 9.25 -8.98
CA ALA A 40 -6.22 8.76 -10.31
C ALA A 40 -7.47 9.42 -10.90
N ALA A 41 -8.55 9.54 -10.12
CA ALA A 41 -9.78 10.22 -10.55
C ALA A 41 -9.53 11.71 -10.85
N ALA A 42 -8.72 12.39 -10.04
CA ALA A 42 -8.31 13.78 -10.28
C ALA A 42 -7.49 13.94 -11.57
N LEU A 43 -6.70 12.92 -11.93
CA LEU A 43 -5.98 12.83 -13.21
C LEU A 43 -6.83 12.32 -14.38
N GLN A 44 -8.12 12.08 -14.17
CA GLN A 44 -9.02 11.46 -15.16
C GLN A 44 -8.52 10.10 -15.67
N ARG A 45 -7.82 9.35 -14.81
CA ARG A 45 -7.38 7.97 -15.07
C ARG A 45 -8.37 6.99 -14.46
N ALA A 46 -8.83 6.03 -15.27
CA ALA A 46 -9.69 4.97 -14.77
C ALA A 46 -8.92 4.11 -13.75
N ALA A 47 -9.50 3.87 -12.58
CA ALA A 47 -8.82 3.21 -11.48
C ALA A 47 -9.63 2.03 -10.95
N ILE A 48 -8.92 0.95 -10.63
CA ILE A 48 -9.43 -0.22 -9.93
C ILE A 48 -8.69 -0.34 -8.60
N LEU A 49 -9.46 -0.44 -7.51
CA LEU A 49 -9.00 -0.68 -6.16
C LEU A 49 -9.48 -2.05 -5.72
N ALA A 50 -8.58 -2.90 -5.22
CA ALA A 50 -8.95 -4.19 -4.68
C ALA A 50 -7.95 -4.63 -3.60
N GLY A 51 -8.07 -5.87 -3.15
CA GLY A 51 -7.03 -6.54 -2.38
C GLY A 51 -6.89 -7.98 -2.83
N THR A 52 -5.66 -8.50 -2.79
CA THR A 52 -5.37 -9.94 -2.84
C THR A 52 -5.38 -10.56 -1.45
N THR A 53 -5.57 -9.72 -0.43
CA THR A 53 -5.99 -10.11 0.92
C THR A 53 -7.30 -9.42 1.31
N ARG A 54 -7.87 -9.83 2.45
CA ARG A 54 -9.03 -9.14 3.01
C ARG A 54 -8.65 -7.72 3.42
N PHE A 55 -9.33 -6.76 2.82
CA PHE A 55 -9.15 -5.33 3.10
C PHE A 55 -10.47 -4.71 3.60
N THR A 56 -10.45 -3.43 3.96
CA THR A 56 -11.65 -2.68 4.37
C THR A 56 -12.02 -1.64 3.36
N THR A 57 -13.31 -1.27 3.33
CA THR A 57 -13.73 -0.03 2.72
C THR A 57 -13.29 1.17 3.53
N ARG A 58 -12.99 2.28 2.86
CA ARG A 58 -12.78 3.59 3.49
C ARG A 58 -13.56 4.66 2.73
N SER A 59 -14.26 5.51 3.47
CA SER A 59 -14.83 6.73 2.90
C SER A 59 -13.75 7.82 2.89
N ILE A 60 -13.54 8.43 1.72
CA ILE A 60 -12.69 9.61 1.55
C ILE A 60 -13.62 10.77 1.15
N PRO A 61 -13.62 11.89 1.89
CA PRO A 61 -14.44 13.06 1.54
C PRO A 61 -14.19 13.50 0.09
N GLY A 62 -15.26 13.65 -0.69
CA GLY A 62 -15.17 14.08 -2.09
C GLY A 62 -14.81 12.98 -3.10
N LEU A 63 -14.51 11.76 -2.64
CA LEU A 63 -14.31 10.61 -3.53
C LEU A 63 -15.57 9.74 -3.56
N GLU A 64 -16.21 9.69 -4.72
CA GLU A 64 -17.25 8.70 -4.99
C GLU A 64 -16.62 7.47 -5.64
N THR A 65 -16.88 6.29 -5.07
CA THR A 65 -16.44 5.00 -5.61
C THR A 65 -17.62 4.14 -6.03
N THR A 66 -17.39 3.25 -7.00
CA THR A 66 -18.36 2.24 -7.40
C THR A 66 -17.93 0.89 -6.86
N MET A 67 -18.71 0.33 -5.93
CA MET A 67 -18.48 -0.99 -5.36
C MET A 67 -19.01 -2.07 -6.32
N ILE A 68 -18.20 -3.06 -6.66
CA ILE A 68 -18.61 -4.22 -7.47
C ILE A 68 -18.22 -5.49 -6.73
N ALA A 69 -19.24 -6.25 -6.33
CA ALA A 69 -19.12 -7.59 -5.78
C ALA A 69 -19.42 -8.60 -6.89
N ALA A 70 -18.44 -9.43 -7.25
CA ALA A 70 -18.60 -10.44 -8.30
C ALA A 70 -17.64 -11.61 -8.05
N SER A 71 -17.98 -12.82 -8.50
CA SER A 71 -17.05 -13.95 -8.46
C SER A 71 -15.89 -13.74 -9.43
N ASP A 72 -14.79 -14.46 -9.23
CA ASP A 72 -13.63 -14.44 -10.12
C ASP A 72 -14.01 -14.65 -11.59
N ASP A 73 -14.96 -15.54 -11.88
CA ASP A 73 -15.46 -15.82 -13.24
C ASP A 73 -16.17 -14.62 -13.93
N THR A 74 -16.67 -13.65 -13.17
CA THR A 74 -17.53 -12.57 -13.69
C THR A 74 -17.01 -11.17 -13.41
N ILE A 75 -16.03 -11.04 -12.51
CA ILE A 75 -15.53 -9.75 -12.04
C ILE A 75 -14.77 -8.96 -13.12
N ILE A 76 -14.09 -9.66 -14.02
CA ILE A 76 -13.37 -9.03 -15.14
C ILE A 76 -14.34 -8.36 -16.11
N ASP A 77 -15.42 -9.05 -16.49
CA ASP A 77 -16.45 -8.49 -17.37
C ASP A 77 -17.19 -7.34 -16.71
N ALA A 78 -17.50 -7.46 -15.42
CA ALA A 78 -18.11 -6.38 -14.64
C ALA A 78 -17.18 -5.15 -14.57
N ALA A 79 -15.89 -5.36 -14.33
CA ALA A 79 -14.89 -4.30 -14.33
C ALA A 79 -14.80 -3.63 -15.70
N ARG A 80 -14.68 -4.40 -16.78
CA ARG A 80 -14.61 -3.92 -18.17
C ARG A 80 -15.83 -3.05 -18.52
N ALA A 81 -17.03 -3.47 -18.13
CA ALA A 81 -18.26 -2.72 -18.39
C ALA A 81 -18.33 -1.40 -17.60
N ALA A 82 -17.72 -1.34 -16.41
CA ALA A 82 -17.76 -0.18 -15.53
C ALA A 82 -16.55 0.76 -15.65
N LEU A 83 -15.48 0.33 -16.32
CA LEU A 83 -14.19 1.05 -16.36
C LEU A 83 -14.28 2.41 -17.08
N SER A 84 -15.26 2.59 -17.96
CA SER A 84 -15.53 3.87 -18.62
C SER A 84 -16.09 4.94 -17.67
N SER A 85 -16.40 4.60 -16.43
CA SER A 85 -16.84 5.57 -15.42
C SER A 85 -15.68 6.43 -14.92
N SER A 86 -15.95 7.68 -14.55
CA SER A 86 -14.95 8.57 -13.95
C SER A 86 -14.65 8.26 -12.48
N ARG A 87 -15.31 7.26 -11.90
CA ARG A 87 -15.19 6.89 -10.47
C ARG A 87 -14.28 5.68 -10.34
N PRO A 88 -13.39 5.64 -9.33
CA PRO A 88 -12.66 4.41 -9.04
C PRO A 88 -13.61 3.26 -8.73
N LEU A 89 -13.33 2.11 -9.33
CA LEU A 89 -14.02 0.86 -9.04
C LEU A 89 -13.37 0.23 -7.82
N VAL A 90 -14.17 -0.27 -6.87
CA VAL A 90 -13.69 -1.09 -5.76
C VAL A 90 -14.21 -2.50 -5.98
N LEU A 91 -13.30 -3.41 -6.31
CA LEU A 91 -13.62 -4.79 -6.66
C LEU A 91 -13.39 -5.71 -5.47
N HIS A 92 -14.31 -6.63 -5.24
CA HIS A 92 -14.19 -7.69 -4.24
C HIS A 92 -15.00 -8.92 -4.61
N SER A 93 -14.61 -10.09 -4.10
CA SER A 93 -15.28 -11.36 -4.39
C SER A 93 -16.50 -11.65 -3.50
N GLY A 94 -16.86 -10.69 -2.64
CA GLY A 94 -17.99 -10.78 -1.71
C GLY A 94 -17.73 -10.08 -0.39
N ASP A 95 -18.73 -10.10 0.49
CA ASP A 95 -18.61 -9.53 1.83
C ASP A 95 -17.91 -10.51 2.77
N GLY A 96 -16.93 -10.00 3.51
CA GLY A 96 -16.26 -10.70 4.59
C GLY A 96 -16.85 -10.38 5.96
N THR A 97 -16.25 -10.97 6.99
CA THR A 97 -16.68 -10.71 8.37
C THR A 97 -16.10 -9.38 8.87
N LYS A 98 -16.78 -8.74 9.84
CA LYS A 98 -16.34 -7.50 10.49
C LYS A 98 -16.09 -6.32 9.52
N GLY A 99 -16.92 -6.20 8.47
CA GLY A 99 -16.81 -5.13 7.48
C GLY A 99 -15.56 -5.21 6.60
N ARG A 100 -14.95 -6.40 6.50
CA ARG A 100 -13.89 -6.69 5.54
C ARG A 100 -14.50 -7.10 4.20
N LEU A 101 -13.82 -6.81 3.11
CA LEU A 101 -14.16 -7.29 1.77
C LEU A 101 -13.31 -8.53 1.46
N GLN A 102 -13.88 -9.50 0.75
CA GLN A 102 -13.12 -10.67 0.30
C GLN A 102 -12.18 -10.29 -0.85
N PRO A 103 -10.96 -10.83 -0.87
CA PRO A 103 -9.99 -10.53 -1.91
C PRO A 103 -10.40 -11.07 -3.28
N ILE A 104 -9.84 -10.47 -4.31
CA ILE A 104 -9.75 -11.10 -5.63
C ILE A 104 -8.51 -12.01 -5.67
N SER A 105 -8.50 -13.01 -6.54
CA SER A 105 -7.30 -13.82 -6.78
C SER A 105 -6.19 -13.02 -7.50
N SER A 106 -4.96 -13.53 -7.46
CA SER A 106 -3.85 -12.88 -8.17
C SER A 106 -4.03 -12.99 -9.68
N GLU A 107 -4.58 -14.09 -10.14
CA GLU A 107 -4.92 -14.36 -11.53
C GLU A 107 -5.91 -13.33 -12.07
N VAL A 108 -6.96 -13.02 -11.29
CA VAL A 108 -7.90 -11.94 -11.62
C VAL A 108 -7.18 -10.59 -11.64
N ALA A 109 -6.33 -10.29 -10.65
CA ALA A 109 -5.60 -9.03 -10.62
C ALA A 109 -4.69 -8.86 -11.85
N ASP A 110 -4.03 -9.93 -12.29
CA ASP A 110 -3.18 -9.96 -13.47
C ASP A 110 -3.98 -9.76 -14.77
N GLU A 111 -5.17 -10.35 -14.86
CA GLU A 111 -6.05 -10.12 -16.01
C GLU A 111 -6.62 -8.69 -16.03
N LEU A 112 -6.99 -8.14 -14.87
CA LEU A 112 -7.46 -6.76 -14.72
C LEU A 112 -6.40 -5.76 -15.18
N ALA A 113 -5.12 -6.00 -14.87
CA ALA A 113 -4.01 -5.15 -15.30
C ALA A 113 -3.93 -4.99 -16.84
N GLY A 114 -4.43 -5.98 -17.60
CA GLY A 114 -4.47 -5.97 -19.06
C GLY A 114 -5.72 -5.29 -19.66
N LEU A 115 -6.63 -4.76 -18.85
CA LEU A 115 -7.86 -4.15 -19.36
C LEU A 115 -7.56 -2.86 -20.16
N PRO A 116 -8.08 -2.74 -21.40
CA PRO A 116 -7.92 -1.52 -22.19
C PRO A 116 -8.52 -0.31 -21.48
N GLY A 117 -7.76 0.78 -21.41
CA GLY A 117 -8.18 2.03 -20.79
C GLY A 117 -8.01 2.09 -19.27
N LEU A 118 -7.52 1.02 -18.64
CA LEU A 118 -7.13 1.07 -17.23
C LEU A 118 -5.95 2.05 -17.06
N GLY A 119 -6.04 2.92 -16.07
CA GLY A 119 -5.00 3.90 -15.74
C GLY A 119 -4.36 3.70 -14.36
N LEU A 120 -4.92 2.88 -13.49
CA LEU A 120 -4.35 2.46 -12.21
C LEU A 120 -5.00 1.15 -11.74
N LEU A 121 -4.19 0.15 -11.35
CA LEU A 121 -4.62 -0.94 -10.47
C LEU A 121 -3.91 -0.82 -9.13
N ALA A 122 -4.63 -0.61 -8.04
CA ALA A 122 -4.05 -0.56 -6.70
C ALA A 122 -4.63 -1.68 -5.84
N LEU A 123 -3.75 -2.38 -5.12
CA LEU A 123 -4.04 -3.62 -4.41
C LEU A 123 -3.53 -3.56 -2.98
N GLU A 124 -4.36 -3.89 -1.99
CA GLU A 124 -3.86 -4.26 -0.66
C GLU A 124 -3.43 -5.74 -0.67
N ALA A 125 -2.13 -6.01 -0.50
CA ALA A 125 -1.53 -7.32 -0.77
C ALA A 125 -1.17 -8.13 0.49
N ASP A 126 -1.42 -7.58 1.69
CA ASP A 126 -1.24 -8.31 2.95
C ASP A 126 -2.08 -7.79 4.13
N GLY A 127 -2.25 -8.61 5.16
CA GLY A 127 -2.98 -8.24 6.37
C GLY A 127 -2.05 -7.68 7.46
N SER A 128 -2.47 -6.61 8.16
CA SER A 128 -1.73 -6.08 9.33
C SER A 128 -2.53 -6.02 10.62
N LYS A 129 -3.80 -6.46 10.62
CA LYS A 129 -4.76 -6.22 11.72
C LYS A 129 -4.88 -4.73 12.12
N MET A 130 -4.64 -3.81 11.18
CA MET A 130 -4.62 -2.35 11.41
C MET A 130 -3.47 -1.86 12.30
N LEU A 131 -2.48 -2.71 12.59
CA LEU A 131 -1.28 -2.32 13.33
C LEU A 131 -0.32 -1.51 12.44
N PRO A 132 0.48 -0.61 13.04
CA PRO A 132 1.35 0.32 12.33
C PRO A 132 2.57 -0.35 11.67
N PHE A 133 2.96 -1.54 12.14
CA PHE A 133 4.15 -2.25 11.69
C PHE A 133 3.92 -3.76 11.72
N LYS A 134 4.57 -4.48 10.81
CA LYS A 134 4.47 -5.94 10.72
C LYS A 134 5.66 -6.58 10.03
N ALA A 135 5.82 -7.88 10.27
CA ALA A 135 6.52 -8.78 9.37
C ALA A 135 5.53 -9.55 8.45
N PRO A 136 5.90 -9.86 7.20
CA PRO A 136 5.12 -10.75 6.34
C PRO A 136 5.06 -12.17 6.91
N ALA A 137 3.95 -12.88 6.73
CA ALA A 137 3.88 -14.33 6.93
C ALA A 137 4.60 -15.08 5.79
N GLU A 138 4.73 -16.39 5.91
CA GLU A 138 5.38 -17.23 4.89
C GLU A 138 4.65 -17.21 3.53
N HIS A 139 3.34 -17.03 3.53
CA HIS A 139 2.51 -16.91 2.32
C HIS A 139 2.21 -15.45 1.95
N GLU A 140 2.85 -14.48 2.60
CA GLU A 140 2.67 -13.05 2.33
C GLU A 140 3.97 -12.38 1.88
N PRO A 141 3.87 -11.25 1.18
CA PRO A 141 2.64 -10.69 0.58
C PRO A 141 2.18 -11.47 -0.66
N VAL A 142 0.89 -11.38 -0.98
CA VAL A 142 0.32 -11.98 -2.20
C VAL A 142 0.39 -10.94 -3.33
N ILE A 143 1.55 -10.87 -4.00
CA ILE A 143 1.84 -9.88 -5.05
C ILE A 143 1.58 -10.51 -6.44
N PRO A 144 0.63 -10.00 -7.24
CA PRO A 144 0.40 -10.48 -8.61
C PRO A 144 1.60 -10.25 -9.52
N ILE A 145 1.74 -11.05 -10.58
CA ILE A 145 2.93 -10.97 -11.46
C ILE A 145 2.99 -9.63 -12.20
N SER A 146 1.84 -9.07 -12.56
CA SER A 146 1.65 -7.78 -13.23
C SER A 146 2.06 -6.57 -12.39
N THR A 147 2.34 -6.76 -11.09
CA THR A 147 2.75 -5.67 -10.20
C THR A 147 4.00 -4.98 -10.73
N THR A 148 3.90 -3.66 -10.83
CA THR A 148 4.98 -2.76 -11.28
C THR A 148 5.65 -2.06 -10.09
N HIS A 149 4.85 -1.68 -9.10
CA HIS A 149 5.28 -0.95 -7.91
C HIS A 149 4.87 -1.70 -6.65
N VAL A 150 5.79 -1.88 -5.72
CA VAL A 150 5.50 -2.36 -4.37
C VAL A 150 5.73 -1.23 -3.38
N VAL A 151 4.68 -0.87 -2.64
CA VAL A 151 4.73 0.20 -1.65
C VAL A 151 4.57 -0.38 -0.25
N ALA A 152 5.67 -0.47 0.48
CA ALA A 152 5.68 -0.91 1.88
C ALA A 152 5.36 0.25 2.81
N VAL A 153 4.19 0.19 3.45
CA VAL A 153 3.76 1.21 4.41
C VAL A 153 4.24 0.85 5.81
N VAL A 154 4.72 1.84 6.53
CA VAL A 154 4.93 1.79 7.98
C VAL A 154 4.30 3.03 8.61
N GLY A 155 3.60 2.86 9.73
CA GLY A 155 3.07 3.98 10.51
C GLY A 155 4.07 4.43 11.57
N LEU A 156 4.33 5.74 11.68
CA LEU A 156 5.27 6.30 12.65
C LEU A 156 4.94 5.92 14.10
N ARG A 157 3.68 5.61 14.43
CA ARG A 157 3.29 5.10 15.76
C ARG A 157 3.99 3.80 16.16
N ALA A 158 4.58 3.08 15.22
CA ALA A 158 5.40 1.92 15.54
C ALA A 158 6.72 2.32 16.20
N LEU A 159 7.27 3.51 15.90
CA LEU A 159 8.57 3.92 16.40
C LEU A 159 8.57 4.00 17.94
N GLY A 160 9.47 3.24 18.56
CA GLY A 160 9.56 3.10 20.01
C GLY A 160 8.41 2.30 20.64
N ALA A 161 7.51 1.69 19.88
CA ALA A 161 6.50 0.79 20.44
C ALA A 161 7.14 -0.53 20.92
N PRO A 162 6.57 -1.18 21.95
CA PRO A 162 6.94 -2.55 22.30
C PRO A 162 6.83 -3.50 21.11
N LEU A 163 7.74 -4.45 21.01
CA LEU A 163 7.74 -5.45 19.95
C LEU A 163 6.88 -6.66 20.38
N ASP A 164 5.57 -6.45 20.51
CA ASP A 164 4.60 -7.46 20.96
C ASP A 164 3.36 -7.54 20.05
N ASP A 165 2.46 -8.47 20.33
CA ASP A 165 1.26 -8.70 19.53
C ASP A 165 0.22 -7.58 19.60
N GLU A 166 0.31 -6.69 20.60
CA GLU A 166 -0.59 -5.56 20.75
C GLU A 166 -0.20 -4.42 19.80
N HIS A 167 1.10 -4.24 19.55
CA HIS A 167 1.63 -3.11 18.79
C HIS A 167 2.14 -3.48 17.39
N VAL A 168 2.59 -4.72 17.20
CA VAL A 168 3.22 -5.20 15.96
C VAL A 168 2.51 -6.45 15.49
N HIS A 169 2.22 -6.54 14.19
CA HIS A 169 1.66 -7.76 13.66
C HIS A 169 2.78 -8.77 13.38
N ARG A 170 2.76 -9.91 14.09
CA ARG A 170 3.75 -11.00 14.00
C ARG A 170 5.13 -10.59 14.54
N PRO A 171 5.21 -10.14 15.80
CA PRO A 171 6.45 -9.67 16.43
C PRO A 171 7.57 -10.73 16.44
N GLU A 172 7.21 -12.01 16.56
CA GLU A 172 8.14 -13.14 16.52
C GLU A 172 8.89 -13.24 15.19
N ARG A 173 8.22 -12.90 14.07
CA ARG A 173 8.83 -12.90 12.74
C ARG A 173 9.72 -11.69 12.49
N VAL A 174 9.36 -10.54 13.09
CA VAL A 174 10.27 -9.39 13.13
C VAL A 174 11.57 -9.80 13.82
N ARG A 175 11.48 -10.43 15.00
CA ARG A 175 12.66 -10.87 15.76
C ARG A 175 13.53 -11.89 15.02
N ALA A 176 12.90 -12.78 14.25
CA ALA A 176 13.62 -13.75 13.43
C ALA A 176 14.54 -13.07 12.39
N ILE A 177 14.21 -11.86 11.94
CA ILE A 177 14.97 -11.11 10.93
C ILE A 177 15.95 -10.14 11.59
N VAL A 178 15.51 -9.37 12.58
CA VAL A 178 16.28 -8.24 13.12
C VAL A 178 17.06 -8.56 14.39
N GLY A 179 16.70 -9.65 15.09
CA GLY A 179 17.30 -10.05 16.38
C GLY A 179 16.32 -9.97 17.56
N PRO A 180 16.77 -10.29 18.79
CA PRO A 180 15.94 -10.41 19.99
C PRO A 180 15.54 -9.05 20.59
N GLU A 181 15.18 -8.09 19.76
CA GLU A 181 14.82 -6.73 20.16
C GLU A 181 13.49 -6.70 20.92
N GLU A 182 13.37 -5.76 21.85
CA GLU A 182 12.17 -5.56 22.66
C GLU A 182 11.30 -4.41 22.15
N ARG A 183 11.85 -3.54 21.30
CA ARG A 183 11.18 -2.33 20.82
C ARG A 183 11.43 -2.13 19.33
N CYS A 184 10.50 -1.43 18.68
CA CYS A 184 10.63 -1.02 17.30
C CYS A 184 11.49 0.25 17.20
N THR A 185 12.82 0.11 17.32
CA THR A 185 13.75 1.24 17.12
C THR A 185 13.82 1.63 15.64
N VAL A 186 14.48 2.75 15.35
CA VAL A 186 14.77 3.18 13.97
C VAL A 186 15.48 2.08 13.19
N GLU A 187 16.49 1.47 13.80
CA GLU A 187 17.30 0.40 13.20
C GLU A 187 16.49 -0.86 12.96
N VAL A 188 15.60 -1.24 13.90
CA VAL A 188 14.71 -2.40 13.75
C VAL A 188 13.78 -2.23 12.56
N ILE A 189 13.12 -1.07 12.45
CA ILE A 189 12.18 -0.79 11.38
C ILE A 189 12.90 -0.71 10.04
N ALA A 190 14.02 0.02 9.98
CA ALA A 190 14.81 0.18 8.76
C ALA A 190 15.36 -1.15 8.25
N ARG A 191 15.95 -1.97 9.13
CA ARG A 191 16.47 -3.30 8.76
C ARG A 191 15.36 -4.21 8.27
N LEU A 192 14.21 -4.28 8.95
CA LEU A 192 13.10 -5.12 8.49
C LEU A 192 12.61 -4.69 7.11
N LEU A 193 12.45 -3.39 6.86
CA LEU A 193 11.93 -2.87 5.59
C LEU A 193 12.89 -3.06 4.42
N ALA A 194 14.19 -3.19 4.68
CA ALA A 194 15.21 -3.44 3.67
C ALA A 194 15.48 -4.94 3.40
N ASP A 195 15.01 -5.84 4.27
CA ASP A 195 15.29 -7.28 4.21
C ASP A 195 14.39 -8.03 3.22
N GLU A 196 14.96 -8.99 2.47
CA GLU A 196 14.28 -9.83 1.48
C GLU A 196 13.22 -10.77 2.07
N HIS A 197 13.30 -11.10 3.37
CA HIS A 197 12.29 -11.84 4.10
C HIS A 197 11.35 -10.91 4.90
N GLY A 198 11.63 -9.61 4.88
CA GLY A 198 10.88 -8.54 5.53
C GLY A 198 10.09 -7.70 4.52
N GLY A 199 10.35 -6.40 4.49
CA GLY A 199 9.65 -5.46 3.60
C GLY A 199 9.84 -5.76 2.11
N ARG A 200 10.96 -6.38 1.74
CA ARG A 200 11.26 -6.78 0.35
C ARG A 200 10.77 -8.19 -0.02
N SER A 201 10.02 -8.86 0.86
CA SER A 201 9.46 -10.17 0.55
C SER A 201 8.63 -10.15 -0.74
N HIS A 202 8.98 -11.06 -1.66
CA HIS A 202 8.36 -11.22 -2.97
C HIS A 202 8.40 -9.99 -3.90
N VAL A 203 9.23 -8.98 -3.62
CA VAL A 203 9.36 -7.78 -4.47
C VAL A 203 10.00 -8.10 -5.82
N GLY A 204 11.12 -8.82 -5.83
CA GLY A 204 11.90 -9.09 -7.05
C GLY A 204 12.49 -7.80 -7.64
N ASP A 205 12.47 -7.69 -8.97
CA ASP A 205 13.03 -6.53 -9.71
C ASP A 205 12.07 -5.34 -9.84
N ARG A 206 10.94 -5.36 -9.12
CA ARG A 206 9.90 -4.32 -9.17
C ARG A 206 10.34 -3.08 -8.41
N ASP A 207 9.74 -1.94 -8.76
CA ASP A 207 10.00 -0.69 -8.05
C ASP A 207 9.51 -0.79 -6.59
N TYR A 208 10.45 -0.65 -5.66
CA TYR A 208 10.18 -0.77 -4.23
C TYR A 208 10.32 0.57 -3.53
N THR A 209 9.22 1.07 -2.99
CA THR A 209 9.17 2.30 -2.21
C THR A 209 8.68 2.01 -0.81
N VAL A 210 9.32 2.61 0.19
CA VAL A 210 8.79 2.64 1.56
C VAL A 210 8.03 3.95 1.77
N LEU A 211 6.81 3.85 2.30
CA LEU A 211 6.03 5.01 2.72
C LEU A 211 5.95 5.06 4.25
N VAL A 212 6.63 6.04 4.85
CA VAL A 212 6.54 6.37 6.27
C VAL A 212 5.31 7.26 6.48
N ASN A 213 4.21 6.66 6.91
CA ASN A 213 2.96 7.36 7.17
C ASN A 213 2.91 7.90 8.60
N GLN A 214 1.96 8.80 8.86
CA GLN A 214 1.70 9.42 10.17
C GLN A 214 2.83 10.37 10.60
N ALA A 215 3.55 10.95 9.64
CA ALA A 215 4.63 11.90 9.89
C ALA A 215 4.16 13.17 10.62
N ASP A 216 2.87 13.49 10.55
CA ASP A 216 2.22 14.56 11.30
C ASP A 216 2.31 14.42 12.83
N ILE A 217 2.66 13.22 13.34
CA ILE A 217 2.86 12.98 14.78
C ILE A 217 4.19 13.60 15.23
N ASP A 218 5.24 13.35 14.46
CA ASP A 218 6.59 13.86 14.71
C ASP A 218 7.36 13.88 13.38
N PRO A 219 7.35 15.02 12.65
CA PRO A 219 8.01 15.11 11.36
C PRO A 219 9.53 14.88 11.43
N ALA A 220 10.16 15.24 12.54
CA ALA A 220 11.61 15.06 12.71
C ALA A 220 11.95 13.58 12.89
N ALA A 221 11.19 12.85 13.69
CA ALA A 221 11.36 11.41 13.85
C ALA A 221 11.02 10.64 12.57
N ALA A 222 10.02 11.11 11.79
CA ALA A 222 9.69 10.53 10.49
C ALA A 222 10.84 10.68 9.50
N HIS A 223 11.47 11.86 9.47
CA HIS A 223 12.66 12.12 8.66
C HIS A 223 13.85 11.25 9.07
N GLU A 224 14.14 11.16 10.37
CA GLU A 224 15.21 10.29 10.90
C GLU A 224 15.00 8.82 10.49
N LEU A 225 13.76 8.34 10.62
CA LEU A 225 13.42 6.99 10.20
C LEU A 225 13.60 6.80 8.68
N ALA A 226 13.20 7.79 7.87
CA ALA A 226 13.35 7.73 6.42
C ALA A 226 14.83 7.68 5.97
N GLU A 227 15.70 8.48 6.60
CA GLU A 227 17.15 8.46 6.39
C GLU A 227 17.76 7.10 6.76
N ALA A 228 17.33 6.50 7.87
CA ALA A 228 17.78 5.17 8.25
C ALA A 228 17.33 4.08 7.26
N ILE A 229 16.09 4.13 6.78
CA ILE A 229 15.58 3.22 5.75
C ILE A 229 16.38 3.36 4.44
N ARG A 230 16.73 4.59 4.05
CA ARG A 230 17.58 4.86 2.89
C ARG A 230 18.97 4.27 3.06
N SER A 231 19.58 4.50 4.23
CA SER A 231 20.89 3.98 4.61
C SER A 231 20.92 2.45 4.66
N ALA A 232 19.79 1.81 4.98
CA ALA A 232 19.63 0.36 4.93
C ALA A 232 19.47 -0.22 3.50
N GLY A 233 19.44 0.62 2.47
CA GLY A 233 19.49 0.20 1.06
C GLY A 233 18.17 0.20 0.31
N VAL A 234 17.08 0.74 0.87
CA VAL A 234 15.83 1.03 0.12
C VAL A 234 16.07 2.25 -0.74
N THR A 235 15.78 2.22 -2.05
CA THR A 235 16.09 3.28 -3.04
C THR A 235 15.20 4.51 -3.00
N ARG A 236 13.98 4.37 -2.47
CA ARG A 236 13.02 5.47 -2.40
C ARG A 236 12.20 5.39 -1.12
N VAL A 237 12.13 6.50 -0.41
CA VAL A 237 11.32 6.63 0.81
C VAL A 237 10.47 7.88 0.73
N VAL A 238 9.17 7.73 0.95
CA VAL A 238 8.20 8.82 0.96
C VAL A 238 7.73 9.03 2.39
N VAL A 239 7.88 10.24 2.91
CA VAL A 239 7.34 10.60 4.23
C VAL A 239 6.04 11.35 4.03
N ALA A 240 5.00 10.86 4.69
CA ALA A 240 3.64 11.25 4.37
C ALA A 240 2.72 11.33 5.61
N SER A 241 1.69 12.14 5.46
CA SER A 241 0.50 12.12 6.31
C SER A 241 -0.72 11.85 5.44
N LEU A 242 -1.15 10.59 5.35
CA LEU A 242 -2.32 10.21 4.52
C LEU A 242 -3.65 10.80 5.03
N ARG A 243 -3.68 11.39 6.23
CA ARG A 243 -4.84 12.14 6.72
C ARG A 243 -4.89 13.56 6.16
N ASP A 244 -3.76 14.14 5.78
CA ASP A 244 -3.70 15.46 5.14
C ASP A 244 -4.22 15.35 3.71
N GLN A 245 -5.35 16.00 3.44
CA GLN A 245 -6.00 15.95 2.13
C GLN A 245 -5.34 16.90 1.12
N GLU A 246 -4.68 17.96 1.58
CA GLU A 246 -4.12 18.98 0.71
C GLU A 246 -2.65 18.68 0.38
N GLN A 247 -1.86 18.30 1.38
CA GLN A 247 -0.42 18.04 1.25
C GLN A 247 -0.04 16.73 1.93
N PRO A 248 -0.37 15.57 1.32
CA PRO A 248 -0.14 14.27 1.94
C PRO A 248 1.34 13.87 1.99
N VAL A 249 2.19 14.48 1.16
CA VAL A 249 3.63 14.17 1.06
C VAL A 249 4.40 15.34 1.66
N LEU A 250 5.23 15.04 2.65
CA LEU A 250 6.09 16.02 3.32
C LEU A 250 7.46 16.07 2.65
N GLU A 251 8.00 14.90 2.31
CA GLU A 251 9.31 14.76 1.67
C GLU A 251 9.43 13.43 0.93
N VAL A 252 10.35 13.39 -0.03
CA VAL A 252 10.73 12.20 -0.79
C VAL A 252 12.25 12.11 -0.76
N LEU A 253 12.78 11.00 -0.26
CA LEU A 253 14.20 10.72 -0.21
C LEU A 253 14.55 9.68 -1.29
N GLY A 254 15.53 10.01 -2.12
CA GLY A 254 15.94 9.18 -3.26
C GLY A 254 15.29 9.56 -4.59
N SER A 255 15.78 8.91 -5.65
CA SER A 255 15.28 9.01 -7.02
C SER A 255 14.78 7.64 -7.44
#